data_AF-A0A7V8NS68-F1
#
_entry.id   AF-A0A7V8NS68-F1
#
_cell.length_a   1.000
_cell.length_b   1.000
_cell.length_c   1.000
_cell.angle_alpha   90.00
_cell.angle_beta   90.00
_cell.angle_gamma   90.00
#
_symmetry.space_group_name_H-M   'P 1'
#
loop_
_entity.id
_entity.type
_entity.pdbx_description
1 polymer ?
#
loop_
_entity_poly.entity_id
_entity_poly.type
_entity_poly.pdbx_seq_one_letter_code
_entity_poly.pdbx_strand_id
1 'polypeptide(L)'
;VVARAIYTEVREGRGTEHGGAYLDIWHKPAEYVKRKLPSMYHQFLELADVDITKGPMEVGPTCHYMMGGIRVDAETAQSSLAGLFAAGEAAAGLHGANRLGGNSLSDLLVFGRRAGLAAAKHASAAPASALDSRQIDEAEHDVRAPFQQKEGDNPYAIHRDLQDAMQKLVGIFRNKEDLERSLGEIAKAKKRLGRVSVEGSRLYNPGWHLALDLQSMLTVSEAVALSALAREESRGAHSRIDFQKLDPAWGVKNNIIERDGEAMRLRQENVPEMPDPLRSLLAEEKGETARRG
;
A
#
# COMPACT_ATOMS: atom_id res chain seq x y z
N VAL A 1 -10.01 8.04 -9.86
CA VAL A 1 -10.61 9.11 -10.71
C VAL A 1 -10.61 10.45 -9.99
N VAL A 2 -11.33 10.62 -8.88
CA VAL A 2 -11.40 11.88 -8.10
C VAL A 2 -10.02 12.41 -7.70
N ALA A 3 -9.15 11.56 -7.16
CA ALA A 3 -7.78 11.94 -6.78
C ALA A 3 -6.97 12.54 -7.93
N ARG A 4 -7.10 11.98 -9.16
CA ARG A 4 -6.43 12.52 -10.36
C ARG A 4 -7.00 13.87 -10.74
N ALA A 5 -8.33 14.03 -10.68
CA ALA A 5 -8.98 15.29 -11.00
C ALA A 5 -8.52 16.41 -10.06
N ILE A 6 -8.55 16.20 -8.73
CA ILE A 6 -8.06 17.18 -7.76
C ILE A 6 -6.60 17.55 -8.05
N TYR A 7 -5.74 16.55 -8.27
CA TYR A 7 -4.33 16.81 -8.55
C TYR A 7 -4.12 17.59 -9.86
N THR A 8 -4.91 17.33 -10.91
CA THR A 8 -4.88 18.10 -12.15
C THR A 8 -5.31 19.55 -11.92
N GLU A 9 -6.40 19.79 -11.19
CA GLU A 9 -6.86 21.15 -10.86
C GLU A 9 -5.77 21.94 -10.10
N VAL A 10 -5.14 21.31 -9.10
CA VAL A 10 -4.04 21.90 -8.34
C VAL A 10 -2.87 22.25 -9.25
N ARG A 11 -2.47 21.34 -10.14
CA ARG A 11 -1.36 21.58 -11.09
C ARG A 11 -1.64 22.67 -12.11
N GLU A 12 -2.89 22.86 -12.48
CA GLU A 12 -3.32 23.91 -13.40
C GLU A 12 -3.62 25.25 -12.68
N GLY A 13 -3.24 25.38 -11.40
CA GLY A 13 -3.33 26.61 -10.63
C GLY A 13 -4.73 26.90 -10.07
N ARG A 14 -5.63 25.91 -10.08
CA ARG A 14 -7.01 26.01 -9.55
C ARG A 14 -7.18 25.30 -8.21
N GLY A 15 -6.06 24.96 -7.55
CA GLY A 15 -6.05 24.39 -6.22
C GLY A 15 -6.34 25.41 -5.12
N THR A 16 -6.67 24.90 -3.94
CA THR A 16 -6.73 25.68 -2.70
C THR A 16 -5.33 26.09 -2.22
N GLU A 17 -5.26 26.92 -1.17
CA GLU A 17 -4.02 27.45 -0.60
C GLU A 17 -2.98 26.35 -0.29
N HIS A 18 -3.40 25.21 0.26
CA HIS A 18 -2.50 24.11 0.63
C HIS A 18 -2.40 23.01 -0.46
N GLY A 19 -2.82 23.31 -1.69
CA GLY A 19 -2.68 22.38 -2.82
C GLY A 19 -3.72 21.25 -2.84
N GLY A 20 -4.96 21.58 -2.48
CA GLY A 20 -6.11 20.66 -2.47
C GLY A 20 -7.31 21.18 -3.27
N ALA A 21 -8.49 20.72 -2.86
CA ALA A 21 -9.79 21.17 -3.34
C ALA A 21 -10.73 21.38 -2.14
N TYR A 22 -11.80 22.16 -2.33
CA TYR A 22 -12.85 22.28 -1.33
C TYR A 22 -13.86 21.13 -1.43
N LEU A 23 -14.11 20.46 -0.30
CA LEU A 23 -15.20 19.52 -0.12
C LEU A 23 -16.33 20.22 0.65
N ASP A 24 -17.52 20.21 0.06
CA ASP A 24 -18.68 20.91 0.61
C ASP A 24 -19.83 19.96 1.00
N ILE A 25 -20.26 20.05 2.26
CA ILE A 25 -21.49 19.44 2.79
C ILE A 25 -22.41 20.44 3.51
N TRP A 26 -22.05 21.73 3.59
CA TRP A 26 -22.78 22.76 4.37
C TRP A 26 -24.18 23.06 3.83
N HIS A 27 -24.45 22.66 2.59
CA HIS A 27 -25.74 22.81 1.92
C HIS A 27 -26.79 21.86 2.52
N LYS A 28 -26.37 20.91 3.38
CA LYS A 28 -27.25 20.09 4.20
C LYS A 28 -27.49 20.75 5.56
N PRO A 29 -28.67 20.56 6.17
CA PRO A 29 -28.94 21.07 7.52
C PRO A 29 -27.88 20.61 8.53
N ALA A 30 -27.44 21.48 9.43
CA ALA A 30 -26.39 21.16 10.41
C ALA A 30 -26.70 19.89 11.21
N GLU A 31 -27.95 19.70 11.64
CA GLU A 31 -28.39 18.50 12.36
C GLU A 31 -28.28 17.22 11.52
N TYR A 32 -28.46 17.32 10.19
CA TYR A 32 -28.23 16.19 9.30
C TYR A 32 -26.74 15.81 9.27
N VAL A 33 -25.86 16.80 9.13
CA VAL A 33 -24.41 16.59 9.08
C VAL A 33 -23.91 15.98 10.39
N LYS A 34 -24.27 16.56 11.54
CA LYS A 34 -23.89 16.05 12.87
C LYS A 34 -24.38 14.63 13.12
N ARG A 35 -25.58 14.28 12.63
CA ARG A 35 -26.13 12.92 12.79
C ARG A 35 -25.48 11.89 11.87
N LYS A 36 -25.17 12.27 10.62
CA LYS A 36 -24.65 11.32 9.62
C LYS A 36 -23.13 11.23 9.58
N LEU A 37 -22.44 12.29 9.99
CA LEU A 37 -20.98 12.40 10.00
C LEU A 37 -20.48 12.89 11.38
N PRO A 38 -20.90 12.29 12.51
CA PRO A 38 -20.59 12.81 13.85
C PRO A 38 -19.09 12.87 14.10
N SER A 39 -18.36 11.82 13.72
CA SER A 39 -16.91 11.75 13.91
C SER A 39 -16.17 12.77 13.04
N MET A 40 -16.57 12.95 11.79
CA MET A 40 -15.94 13.95 10.90
C MET A 40 -16.22 15.37 11.40
N TYR A 41 -17.46 15.68 11.78
CA TYR A 41 -17.81 16.99 12.34
C TYR A 41 -16.95 17.31 13.57
N HIS A 42 -16.85 16.38 14.51
CA HIS A 42 -16.05 16.56 15.71
C HIS A 42 -14.55 16.71 15.40
N GLN A 43 -13.98 15.86 14.52
CA GLN A 43 -12.58 15.93 14.14
C GLN A 43 -12.22 17.26 13.48
N PHE A 44 -13.01 17.73 12.51
CA PHE A 44 -12.74 19.01 11.85
C PHE A 44 -12.94 20.19 12.78
N LEU A 45 -13.97 20.16 13.62
CA LEU A 45 -14.23 21.23 14.57
C LEU A 45 -13.13 21.33 15.64
N GLU A 46 -12.68 20.20 16.20
CA GLU A 46 -11.73 20.22 17.32
C GLU A 46 -10.27 20.26 16.89
N LEU A 47 -9.91 19.57 15.80
CA LEU A 47 -8.50 19.43 15.39
C LEU A 47 -8.09 20.46 14.33
N ALA A 48 -9.05 20.97 13.55
CA ALA A 48 -8.79 21.90 12.46
C ALA A 48 -9.48 23.27 12.62
N ASP A 49 -10.29 23.47 13.68
CA ASP A 49 -11.12 24.67 13.89
C ASP A 49 -12.03 24.99 12.68
N VAL A 50 -12.49 23.93 11.99
CA VAL A 50 -13.37 24.03 10.81
C VAL A 50 -14.74 23.46 11.14
N ASP A 51 -15.75 24.34 11.19
CA ASP A 51 -17.15 23.92 11.26
C ASP A 51 -17.68 23.57 9.86
N ILE A 52 -17.67 22.27 9.54
CA ILE A 52 -18.15 21.73 8.25
C ILE A 52 -19.65 21.93 8.00
N THR A 53 -20.41 22.47 8.97
CA THR A 53 -21.81 22.89 8.79
C THR A 53 -21.95 24.35 8.40
N LYS A 54 -20.86 25.12 8.49
CA LYS A 54 -20.82 26.57 8.21
C LYS A 54 -19.85 26.96 7.09
N GLY A 55 -19.09 26.02 6.54
CA GLY A 55 -18.17 26.28 5.44
C GLY A 55 -17.66 25.00 4.79
N PRO A 56 -17.04 25.11 3.60
CA PRO A 56 -16.33 24.00 2.98
C PRO A 56 -15.07 23.65 3.79
N MET A 57 -14.61 22.41 3.66
CA MET A 57 -13.33 21.95 4.20
C MET A 57 -12.32 21.74 3.08
N GLU A 58 -11.06 22.06 3.31
CA GLU A 58 -10.00 21.77 2.35
C GLU A 58 -9.59 20.29 2.44
N VAL A 59 -9.48 19.64 1.28
CA VAL A 59 -9.09 18.22 1.18
C VAL A 59 -8.04 18.01 0.09
N GLY A 60 -7.12 17.09 0.34
CA GLY A 60 -6.08 16.68 -0.61
C GLY A 60 -6.08 15.16 -0.81
N PRO A 61 -5.71 14.65 -2.00
CA PRO A 61 -5.47 13.23 -2.20
C PRO A 61 -4.27 12.76 -1.36
N THR A 62 -4.47 11.73 -0.54
CA THR A 62 -3.43 11.14 0.31
C THR A 62 -3.30 9.65 0.03
N CYS A 63 -2.10 9.08 0.18
CA CYS A 63 -1.91 7.63 0.18
C CYS A 63 -2.80 7.01 1.27
N HIS A 64 -3.56 5.98 0.93
CA HIS A 64 -4.63 5.48 1.81
C HIS A 64 -4.70 3.95 1.91
N TYR A 65 -4.48 3.23 0.80
CA TYR A 65 -4.64 1.78 0.78
C TYR A 65 -3.67 1.14 -0.22
N MET A 66 -3.09 0.00 0.15
CA MET A 66 -2.23 -0.81 -0.70
C MET A 66 -3.01 -1.95 -1.33
N MET A 67 -3.26 -1.86 -2.65
CA MET A 67 -3.92 -2.97 -3.39
C MET A 67 -2.98 -4.17 -3.64
N GLY A 68 -1.68 -3.91 -3.70
CA GLY A 68 -0.67 -4.97 -3.74
C GLY A 68 -0.38 -5.51 -2.35
N GLY A 69 0.39 -6.59 -2.27
CA GLY A 69 0.69 -7.28 -1.02
C GLY A 69 1.32 -8.64 -1.28
N ILE A 70 1.33 -9.48 -0.25
CA ILE A 70 1.80 -10.86 -0.34
C ILE A 70 0.90 -11.62 -1.32
N ARG A 71 1.52 -12.26 -2.32
CA ARG A 71 0.82 -13.16 -3.25
C ARG A 71 0.30 -14.35 -2.45
N VAL A 72 -1.00 -14.57 -2.50
CA VAL A 72 -1.66 -15.69 -1.83
C VAL A 72 -2.57 -16.46 -2.77
N ASP A 73 -2.80 -17.72 -2.44
CA ASP A 73 -3.89 -18.51 -3.00
C ASP A 73 -5.25 -17.96 -2.52
N ALA A 74 -6.21 -17.85 -3.43
CA ALA A 74 -7.48 -17.15 -3.15
C ALA A 74 -8.38 -17.89 -2.13
N GLU A 75 -8.30 -19.22 -2.07
CA GLU A 75 -9.16 -20.03 -1.22
C GLU A 75 -8.55 -20.29 0.16
N THR A 76 -7.25 -20.50 0.21
CA THR A 76 -6.53 -20.82 1.45
C THR A 76 -5.83 -19.61 2.08
N ALA A 77 -5.63 -18.52 1.32
CA ALA A 77 -4.82 -17.38 1.70
C ALA A 77 -3.35 -17.74 2.02
N GLN A 78 -2.89 -18.90 1.55
CA GLN A 78 -1.50 -19.35 1.71
C GLN A 78 -0.60 -18.65 0.69
N SER A 79 0.56 -18.18 1.14
CA SER A 79 1.58 -17.62 0.26
C SER A 79 2.28 -18.71 -0.57
N SER A 80 3.23 -18.33 -1.42
CA SER A 80 4.11 -19.30 -2.10
C SER A 80 5.04 -20.05 -1.13
N LEU A 81 5.22 -19.55 0.09
CA LEU A 81 5.94 -20.26 1.15
C LEU A 81 4.96 -21.14 1.94
N ALA A 82 5.19 -22.44 1.91
CA ALA A 82 4.39 -23.40 2.66
C ALA A 82 4.38 -23.06 4.15
N GLY A 83 3.18 -23.04 4.73
CA GLY A 83 2.96 -22.68 6.14
C GLY A 83 2.86 -21.18 6.44
N LEU A 84 3.13 -20.30 5.47
CA LEU A 84 2.96 -18.86 5.61
C LEU A 84 1.64 -18.41 4.95
N PHE A 85 0.80 -17.70 5.71
CA PHE A 85 -0.51 -17.22 5.28
C PHE A 85 -0.60 -15.70 5.47
N ALA A 86 -1.37 -15.01 4.62
CA ALA A 86 -1.59 -13.57 4.73
C ALA A 86 -3.03 -13.21 4.35
N ALA A 87 -3.61 -12.22 5.02
CA ALA A 87 -4.96 -11.75 4.76
C ALA A 87 -5.08 -10.24 5.00
N GLY A 88 -6.17 -9.65 4.50
CA GLY A 88 -6.39 -8.21 4.60
C GLY A 88 -5.46 -7.42 3.70
N GLU A 89 -5.17 -6.18 4.10
CA GLU A 89 -4.32 -5.26 3.33
C GLU A 89 -2.86 -5.74 3.18
N ALA A 90 -2.42 -6.72 3.97
CA ALA A 90 -1.12 -7.36 3.77
C ALA A 90 -1.08 -8.31 2.55
N ALA A 91 -2.23 -8.75 2.05
CA ALA A 91 -2.35 -9.71 0.95
C ALA A 91 -2.81 -9.04 -0.35
N ALA A 92 -2.33 -9.55 -1.49
CA ALA A 92 -2.76 -9.12 -2.82
C ALA A 92 -3.93 -9.97 -3.35
N GLY A 93 -4.63 -9.46 -4.36
CA GLY A 93 -5.51 -10.26 -5.23
C GLY A 93 -6.88 -9.62 -5.45
N LEU A 94 -7.65 -9.44 -4.37
CA LEU A 94 -9.07 -9.06 -4.44
C LEU A 94 -9.32 -7.72 -5.16
N HIS A 95 -8.49 -6.72 -4.88
CA HIS A 95 -8.80 -5.32 -5.23
C HIS A 95 -8.29 -4.89 -6.61
N GLY A 96 -7.54 -5.75 -7.30
CA GLY A 96 -6.93 -5.44 -8.60
C GLY A 96 -6.19 -4.10 -8.60
N ALA A 97 -6.44 -3.26 -9.60
CA ALA A 97 -5.77 -1.97 -9.74
C ALA A 97 -6.43 -0.81 -8.96
N ASN A 98 -7.61 -1.02 -8.37
CA ASN A 98 -8.32 0.01 -7.61
C ASN A 98 -9.38 -0.61 -6.70
N ARG A 99 -9.18 -0.51 -5.39
CA ARG A 99 -10.17 -0.97 -4.39
C ARG A 99 -11.47 -0.14 -4.46
N LEU A 100 -12.61 -0.81 -4.30
CA LEU A 100 -13.91 -0.16 -4.07
C LEU A 100 -14.08 0.22 -2.59
N GLY A 101 -14.66 1.41 -2.35
CA GLY A 101 -14.93 1.92 -1.00
C GLY A 101 -15.80 0.95 -0.20
N GLY A 102 -15.50 0.77 1.09
CA GLY A 102 -16.21 -0.16 1.98
C GLY A 102 -15.74 -1.62 1.94
N ASN A 103 -15.06 -2.06 0.88
CA ASN A 103 -14.71 -3.49 0.73
C ASN A 103 -13.57 -3.99 1.63
N SER A 104 -12.72 -3.12 2.18
CA SER A 104 -11.56 -3.54 2.98
C SER A 104 -11.95 -4.22 4.30
N LEU A 105 -13.04 -3.79 4.94
CA LEU A 105 -13.50 -4.44 6.18
C LEU A 105 -14.06 -5.84 5.91
N SER A 106 -14.79 -6.01 4.81
CA SER A 106 -15.27 -7.32 4.38
C SER A 106 -14.12 -8.25 4.01
N ASP A 107 -13.08 -7.73 3.36
CA ASP A 107 -11.84 -8.45 3.06
C ASP A 107 -11.21 -9.03 4.34
N LEU A 108 -11.02 -8.20 5.39
CA LEU A 108 -10.49 -8.67 6.67
C LEU A 108 -11.28 -9.85 7.26
N LEU A 109 -12.61 -9.76 7.28
CA LEU A 109 -13.46 -10.79 7.87
C LEU A 109 -13.45 -12.09 7.05
N VAL A 110 -13.57 -11.97 5.72
CA VAL A 110 -13.67 -13.13 4.83
C VAL A 110 -12.32 -13.83 4.69
N PHE A 111 -11.28 -13.10 4.32
CA PHE A 111 -9.97 -13.69 4.07
C PHE A 111 -9.22 -14.00 5.36
N GLY A 112 -9.45 -13.24 6.43
CA GLY A 112 -8.95 -13.59 7.77
C GLY A 112 -9.51 -14.94 8.25
N ARG A 113 -10.81 -15.20 8.04
CA ARG A 113 -11.41 -16.51 8.34
C ARG A 113 -10.83 -17.62 7.47
N ARG A 114 -10.67 -17.39 6.16
CA ARG A 114 -10.08 -18.38 5.24
C ARG A 114 -8.64 -18.74 5.65
N ALA A 115 -7.81 -17.72 5.86
CA ALA A 115 -6.42 -17.88 6.31
C ALA A 115 -6.35 -18.63 7.64
N GLY A 116 -7.18 -18.28 8.62
CA GLY A 116 -7.21 -18.93 9.93
C GLY A 116 -7.58 -20.42 9.84
N LEU A 117 -8.59 -20.77 9.04
CA LEU A 117 -8.98 -22.17 8.83
C LEU A 117 -7.90 -22.98 8.11
N ALA A 118 -7.28 -22.41 7.07
CA ALA A 118 -6.22 -23.07 6.32
C ALA A 118 -4.95 -23.24 7.17
N ALA A 119 -4.56 -22.21 7.92
CA ALA A 119 -3.43 -22.26 8.85
C ALA A 119 -3.64 -23.30 9.95
N ALA A 120 -4.84 -23.38 10.54
CA ALA A 120 -5.16 -24.39 11.56
C ALA A 120 -5.08 -25.82 11.00
N LYS A 121 -5.59 -26.04 9.78
CA LYS A 121 -5.50 -27.33 9.09
C LYS A 121 -4.04 -27.69 8.78
N HIS A 122 -3.25 -26.73 8.29
CA HIS A 122 -1.84 -26.92 8.01
C HIS A 122 -1.06 -27.28 9.29
N ALA A 123 -1.25 -26.52 10.37
CA ALA A 123 -0.57 -26.74 11.65
C ALA A 123 -0.90 -28.11 12.27
N SER A 124 -2.12 -28.61 12.07
CA SER A 124 -2.54 -29.92 12.59
C SER A 124 -1.93 -31.10 11.83
N ALA A 125 -1.49 -30.89 10.58
CA ALA A 125 -0.87 -31.91 9.73
C ALA A 125 0.66 -31.78 9.65
N ALA A 126 1.19 -30.59 9.92
CA ALA A 126 2.62 -30.31 9.84
C ALA A 126 3.35 -30.93 11.05
N PRO A 127 4.50 -31.60 10.83
CA PRO A 127 5.34 -32.03 11.94
C PRO A 127 5.94 -30.82 12.65
N ALA A 128 6.17 -30.96 13.95
CA ALA A 128 6.96 -29.98 14.68
C ALA A 128 8.36 -29.90 14.05
N SER A 129 8.77 -28.70 13.65
CA SER A 129 10.11 -28.43 13.13
C SER A 129 11.01 -27.95 14.25
N ALA A 130 12.25 -28.46 14.30
CA ALA A 130 13.24 -27.94 15.21
C ALA A 130 13.63 -26.51 14.79
N LEU A 131 13.79 -25.62 15.77
CA LEU A 131 14.30 -24.27 15.53
C LEU A 131 15.82 -24.34 15.33
N ASP A 132 16.34 -23.69 14.29
CA ASP A 132 17.77 -23.54 14.09
C ASP A 132 18.26 -22.37 14.96
N SER A 133 19.08 -22.67 15.98
CA SER A 133 19.61 -21.66 16.89
C SER A 133 20.46 -20.62 16.16
N ARG A 134 21.11 -20.99 15.04
CA ARG A 134 21.92 -20.04 14.26
C ARG A 134 21.06 -18.94 13.66
N GLN A 135 19.87 -19.28 13.17
CA GLN A 135 18.94 -18.29 12.64
C GLN A 135 18.45 -17.32 13.71
N ILE A 136 18.27 -17.80 14.95
CA ILE A 136 17.91 -16.97 16.10
C ILE A 136 19.05 -16.02 16.43
N ASP A 137 20.28 -16.52 16.52
CA ASP A 137 21.47 -15.72 16.82
C ASP A 137 21.73 -14.64 15.74
N GLU A 138 21.56 -14.99 14.46
CA GLU A 138 21.65 -14.05 13.33
C GLU A 138 20.57 -12.97 13.41
N ALA A 139 19.30 -13.34 13.63
CA ALA A 139 18.22 -12.38 13.79
C ALA A 139 18.44 -11.46 14.99
N GLU A 140 18.90 -11.99 16.12
CA GLU A 140 19.24 -11.20 17.29
C GLU A 140 20.38 -10.22 17.03
N HIS A 141 21.41 -10.64 16.28
CA HIS A 141 22.51 -9.77 15.90
C HIS A 141 22.02 -8.63 15.00
N ASP A 142 21.25 -8.95 13.96
CA ASP A 142 20.75 -7.98 12.99
C ASP A 142 19.86 -6.92 13.64
N VAL A 143 18.92 -7.33 14.51
CA VAL A 143 18.07 -6.37 15.20
C VAL A 143 18.86 -5.52 16.21
N ARG A 144 20.01 -5.98 16.71
CA ARG A 144 20.83 -5.21 17.66
C ARG A 144 21.88 -4.33 16.97
N ALA A 145 22.19 -4.58 15.71
CA ALA A 145 23.22 -3.86 14.96
C ALA A 145 23.12 -2.33 15.04
N PRO A 146 21.93 -1.69 15.02
CA PRO A 146 21.83 -0.23 15.15
C PRO A 146 22.41 0.35 16.46
N PHE A 147 22.40 -0.41 17.57
CA PHE A 147 22.98 0.02 18.85
C PHE A 147 24.50 -0.15 18.92
N GLN A 148 25.07 -0.94 18.02
CA GLN A 148 26.50 -1.26 18.03
C GLN A 148 27.33 -0.26 17.21
N GLN A 149 26.68 0.48 16.30
CA GLN A 149 27.31 1.53 15.52
C GLN A 149 27.52 2.78 16.38
N LYS A 150 28.77 3.19 16.58
CA LYS A 150 29.11 4.40 17.36
C LYS A 150 28.78 5.71 16.63
N GLU A 151 28.90 5.69 15.32
CA GLU A 151 28.58 6.81 14.42
C GLU A 151 27.83 6.22 13.23
N GLY A 152 26.77 6.89 12.79
CA GLY A 152 25.92 6.37 11.73
C GLY A 152 24.84 7.36 11.29
N ASP A 153 24.10 6.96 10.27
CA ASP A 153 22.96 7.71 9.77
C ASP A 153 21.80 7.67 10.79
N ASN A 154 21.11 8.81 10.95
CA ASN A 154 19.93 8.90 11.80
C ASN A 154 18.71 8.28 11.08
N PRO A 155 17.98 7.32 11.70
CA PRO A 155 16.82 6.67 11.07
C PRO A 155 15.71 7.66 10.68
N TYR A 156 15.46 8.71 11.46
CA TYR A 156 14.45 9.72 11.14
C TYR A 156 14.78 10.50 9.87
N ALA A 157 16.07 10.72 9.59
CA ALA A 157 16.50 11.38 8.37
C ALA A 157 16.27 10.49 7.15
N ILE A 158 16.65 9.21 7.24
CA ILE A 158 16.40 8.23 6.17
C ILE A 158 14.90 8.10 5.89
N HIS A 159 14.08 8.03 6.95
CA HIS A 159 12.63 7.93 6.84
C HIS A 159 12.02 9.14 6.12
N ARG A 160 12.40 10.36 6.51
CA ARG A 160 11.93 11.58 5.85
C ARG A 160 12.34 11.61 4.38
N ASP A 161 13.59 11.25 4.07
CA ASP A 161 14.09 11.26 2.70
C ASP A 161 13.37 10.22 1.82
N LEU A 162 13.03 9.05 2.38
CA LEU A 162 12.22 8.04 1.71
C LEU A 162 10.79 8.54 1.47
N GLN A 163 10.14 9.14 2.48
CA GLN A 163 8.80 9.72 2.34
C GLN A 163 8.77 10.77 1.24
N ASP A 164 9.75 11.67 1.23
CA ASP A 164 9.89 12.71 0.21
C ASP A 164 10.08 12.14 -1.19
N ALA A 165 10.96 11.14 -1.33
CA ALA A 165 11.21 10.50 -2.62
C ALA A 165 9.95 9.81 -3.15
N MET A 166 9.25 9.05 -2.31
CA MET A 166 8.03 8.34 -2.72
C MET A 166 6.89 9.30 -3.04
N GLN A 167 6.70 10.35 -2.24
CA GLN A 167 5.65 11.36 -2.47
C GLN A 167 5.87 12.11 -3.78
N LYS A 168 7.11 12.52 -4.07
CA LYS A 168 7.46 13.33 -5.25
C LYS A 168 7.53 12.50 -6.52
N LEU A 169 8.05 11.27 -6.45
CA LEU A 169 8.45 10.50 -7.62
C LEU A 169 7.56 9.29 -7.93
N VAL A 170 6.80 8.79 -6.93
CA VAL A 170 5.95 7.59 -7.05
C VAL A 170 4.48 7.90 -6.69
N GLY A 171 4.10 9.17 -6.81
CA GLY A 171 2.77 9.67 -6.49
C GLY A 171 1.66 9.26 -7.48
N ILE A 172 0.63 10.11 -7.60
CA ILE A 172 -0.56 9.84 -8.42
C ILE A 172 -0.22 9.73 -9.91
N PHE A 173 0.54 10.69 -10.42
CA PHE A 173 1.03 10.70 -11.78
C PHE A 173 2.50 10.34 -11.79
N ARG A 174 2.88 9.51 -12.76
CA ARG A 174 4.22 8.94 -12.87
C ARG A 174 4.69 9.05 -14.30
N ASN A 175 6.00 9.19 -14.49
CA ASN A 175 6.67 9.03 -15.77
C ASN A 175 7.91 8.13 -15.54
N LYS A 176 8.54 7.69 -16.63
CA LYS A 176 9.72 6.84 -16.57
C LYS A 176 10.86 7.49 -15.76
N GLU A 177 11.15 8.76 -16.00
CA GLU A 177 12.29 9.48 -15.44
C GLU A 177 12.21 9.57 -13.91
N ASP A 178 11.05 9.94 -13.37
CA ASP A 178 10.80 10.04 -11.93
C ASP A 178 10.86 8.66 -11.28
N LEU A 179 10.33 7.62 -11.94
CA LEU A 179 10.38 6.26 -11.42
C LEU A 179 11.82 5.72 -11.37
N GLU A 180 12.63 5.95 -12.40
CA GLU A 180 14.06 5.59 -12.40
C GLU A 180 14.82 6.35 -11.31
N ARG A 181 14.55 7.65 -11.15
CA ARG A 181 15.11 8.46 -10.07
C ARG A 181 14.72 7.93 -8.70
N SER A 182 13.47 7.50 -8.52
CA SER A 182 12.99 6.95 -7.24
C SER A 182 13.77 5.72 -6.82
N LEU A 183 14.10 4.82 -7.76
CA LEU A 183 14.94 3.64 -7.51
C LEU A 183 16.35 4.04 -7.07
N GLY A 184 16.92 5.09 -7.69
CA GLY A 184 18.20 5.66 -7.26
C GLY A 184 18.17 6.20 -5.82
N GLU A 185 17.13 6.93 -5.44
CA GLU A 185 16.97 7.45 -4.06
C GLU A 185 16.75 6.32 -3.04
N ILE A 186 15.95 5.31 -3.38
CA ILE A 186 15.74 4.12 -2.54
C ILE A 186 17.07 3.36 -2.35
N ALA A 187 17.86 3.19 -3.41
CA ALA A 187 19.17 2.55 -3.31
C ALA A 187 20.15 3.32 -2.41
N LYS A 188 20.15 4.66 -2.47
CA LYS A 188 20.92 5.50 -1.53
C LYS A 188 20.44 5.31 -0.10
N ALA A 189 19.13 5.31 0.13
CA ALA A 189 18.54 5.12 1.45
C ALA A 189 18.87 3.73 2.04
N LYS A 190 18.86 2.66 1.24
CA LYS A 190 19.31 1.32 1.66
C LYS A 190 20.78 1.31 2.11
N LYS A 191 21.68 1.96 1.37
CA LYS A 191 23.09 2.08 1.75
C LYS A 191 23.27 2.82 3.07
N ARG A 192 22.46 3.87 3.29
CA ARG A 192 22.44 4.62 4.56
C ARG A 192 21.89 3.78 5.71
N LEU A 193 20.86 2.98 5.46
CA LEU A 193 20.31 2.07 6.47
C LEU A 193 21.34 1.07 6.98
N GLY A 194 22.22 0.56 6.11
CA GLY A 194 23.33 -0.32 6.54
C GLY A 194 24.31 0.32 7.53
N ARG A 195 24.29 1.66 7.65
CA ARG A 195 25.12 2.44 8.57
C ARG A 195 24.27 3.17 9.61
N VAL A 196 23.04 2.72 9.86
CA VAL A 196 22.15 3.36 10.83
C VAL A 196 22.70 3.19 12.23
N SER A 197 22.65 4.26 13.03
CA SER A 197 22.99 4.22 14.45
C SER A 197 21.83 4.78 15.27
N VAL A 198 21.61 4.20 16.44
CA VAL A 198 20.61 4.67 17.41
C VAL A 198 21.25 4.85 18.79
N GLU A 199 20.91 5.97 19.43
CA GLU A 199 21.42 6.31 20.75
C GLU A 199 20.46 5.90 21.86
N GLY A 200 20.97 5.89 23.09
CA GLY A 200 20.18 5.67 24.29
C GLY A 200 19.96 4.21 24.65
N SER A 201 18.97 3.96 25.52
CA SER A 201 18.70 2.64 26.05
C SER A 201 17.97 1.76 25.02
N ARG A 202 17.99 0.44 25.24
CA ARG A 202 17.20 -0.52 24.46
C ARG A 202 15.73 -0.60 24.85
N LEU A 203 15.35 0.01 25.98
CA LEU A 203 13.97 -0.01 26.46
C LEU A 203 13.13 0.99 25.66
N TYR A 204 12.12 0.47 24.96
CA TYR A 204 11.15 1.27 24.19
C TYR A 204 11.80 2.37 23.32
N ASN A 205 12.85 2.03 22.59
CA ASN A 205 13.61 2.99 21.81
C ASN A 205 12.92 3.26 20.46
N PRO A 206 12.37 4.48 20.23
CA PRO A 206 11.64 4.77 18.99
C PRO A 206 12.54 4.85 17.76
N GLY A 207 13.80 5.26 17.92
CA GLY A 207 14.77 5.30 16.82
C GLY A 207 15.11 3.89 16.34
N TRP A 208 15.23 2.94 17.27
CA TRP A 208 15.43 1.53 16.97
C TRP A 208 14.23 0.91 16.26
N HIS A 209 13.00 1.13 16.77
CA HIS A 209 11.79 0.64 16.10
C HIS A 209 11.72 1.15 14.65
N LEU A 210 11.97 2.44 14.44
CA LEU A 210 11.99 3.01 13.09
C LEU A 210 13.10 2.42 12.22
N ALA A 211 14.28 2.15 12.77
CA ALA A 211 15.37 1.51 12.03
C ALA A 211 14.99 0.11 11.54
N LEU A 212 14.25 -0.66 12.33
CA LEU A 212 13.71 -1.97 11.92
C LEU A 212 12.63 -1.79 10.83
N ASP A 213 11.69 -0.87 11.04
CA ASP A 213 10.60 -0.63 10.08
C ASP A 213 11.12 -0.15 8.72
N LEU A 214 12.21 0.64 8.70
CA LEU A 214 12.84 1.13 7.48
C LEU A 214 13.28 0.01 6.53
N GLN A 215 13.69 -1.15 7.04
CA GLN A 215 14.03 -2.31 6.20
C GLN A 215 12.82 -2.74 5.36
N SER A 216 11.67 -2.87 6.01
CA SER A 216 10.40 -3.23 5.37
C SER A 216 9.91 -2.11 4.44
N MET A 217 9.96 -0.85 4.89
CA MET A 217 9.54 0.30 4.10
C MET A 217 10.34 0.43 2.79
N LEU A 218 11.66 0.27 2.84
CA LEU A 218 12.52 0.35 1.65
C LEU A 218 12.29 -0.82 0.70
N THR A 219 12.09 -2.03 1.23
CA THR A 219 11.77 -3.21 0.44
C THR A 219 10.46 -3.03 -0.32
N VAL A 220 9.41 -2.59 0.37
CA VAL A 220 8.09 -2.34 -0.24
C VAL A 220 8.15 -1.18 -1.22
N SER A 221 8.84 -0.09 -0.88
CA SER A 221 9.00 1.08 -1.76
C SER A 221 9.68 0.73 -3.08
N GLU A 222 10.74 -0.07 -3.03
CA GLU A 222 11.44 -0.55 -4.24
C GLU A 222 10.54 -1.46 -5.07
N ALA A 223 9.80 -2.38 -4.44
CA ALA A 223 8.86 -3.25 -5.14
C ALA A 223 7.77 -2.43 -5.87
N VAL A 224 7.24 -1.40 -5.21
CA VAL A 224 6.26 -0.46 -5.81
C VAL A 224 6.87 0.29 -6.99
N ALA A 225 8.06 0.86 -6.83
CA ALA A 225 8.74 1.62 -7.87
C ALA A 225 9.11 0.76 -9.08
N LEU A 226 9.67 -0.44 -8.87
CA LEU A 226 9.99 -1.40 -9.93
C LEU A 226 8.74 -1.84 -10.70
N SER A 227 7.67 -2.19 -9.98
CA SER A 227 6.41 -2.59 -10.60
C SER A 227 5.78 -1.45 -11.41
N ALA A 228 5.85 -0.22 -10.89
CA ALA A 228 5.36 0.96 -11.57
C ALA A 228 6.19 1.34 -12.81
N LEU A 229 7.51 1.17 -12.75
CA LEU A 229 8.42 1.45 -13.87
C LEU A 229 8.16 0.48 -15.03
N ALA A 230 8.07 -0.81 -14.72
CA ALA A 230 7.88 -1.83 -15.73
C ALA A 230 6.51 -1.78 -16.41
N ARG A 231 5.46 -1.32 -15.70
CA ARG A 231 4.10 -1.27 -16.23
C ARG A 231 3.92 -0.01 -17.10
N GLU A 232 4.00 -0.18 -18.41
CA GLU A 232 3.84 0.88 -19.40
C GLU A 232 2.36 1.02 -19.86
N GLU A 233 1.46 1.23 -18.89
CA GLU A 233 0.05 1.55 -19.14
C GLU A 233 -0.52 2.41 -18.00
N SER A 234 -1.77 2.85 -18.14
CA SER A 234 -2.52 3.47 -17.04
C SER A 234 -3.78 2.67 -16.73
N ARG A 235 -3.89 2.18 -15.48
CA ARG A 235 -5.00 1.34 -15.00
C ARG A 235 -5.26 1.58 -13.52
N GLY A 236 -6.53 1.84 -13.17
CA GLY A 236 -6.93 2.06 -11.78
C GLY A 236 -6.19 3.23 -11.13
N ALA A 237 -5.49 2.96 -10.02
CA ALA A 237 -4.66 3.92 -9.29
C ALA A 237 -3.27 4.14 -9.91
N HIS A 238 -2.83 3.29 -10.84
CA HIS A 238 -1.58 3.47 -11.56
C HIS A 238 -1.81 4.38 -12.78
N SER A 239 -1.14 5.53 -12.82
CA SER A 239 -1.28 6.52 -13.89
C SER A 239 0.09 6.94 -14.41
N ARG A 240 0.43 6.48 -15.61
CA ARG A 240 1.62 6.85 -16.37
C ARG A 240 1.27 7.96 -17.37
N ILE A 241 1.82 9.16 -17.20
CA ILE A 241 1.52 10.30 -18.08
C ILE A 241 2.14 10.14 -19.47
N ASP A 242 3.21 9.35 -19.56
CA ASP A 242 3.90 8.86 -20.74
C ASP A 242 3.19 7.64 -21.39
N PHE A 243 2.31 6.94 -20.64
CA PHE A 243 1.51 5.80 -21.12
C PHE A 243 0.06 5.87 -20.61
N GLN A 244 -0.74 6.78 -21.17
CA GLN A 244 -2.06 7.13 -20.62
C GLN A 244 -3.17 6.12 -20.91
N LYS A 245 -2.97 5.24 -21.90
CA LYS A 245 -4.00 4.30 -22.35
C LYS A 245 -3.91 2.97 -21.59
N LEU A 246 -5.04 2.28 -21.53
CA LEU A 246 -5.08 0.88 -21.14
C LEU A 246 -4.43 0.05 -22.25
N ASP A 247 -3.63 -0.93 -21.84
CA ASP A 247 -3.06 -1.91 -22.76
C ASP A 247 -3.64 -3.30 -22.41
N PRO A 248 -4.33 -3.97 -23.36
CA PRO A 248 -4.82 -5.33 -23.16
C PRO A 248 -3.74 -6.33 -22.74
N ALA A 249 -2.51 -6.20 -23.22
CA ALA A 249 -1.41 -7.11 -22.89
C ALA A 249 -1.03 -7.07 -21.40
N TRP A 250 -1.20 -5.90 -20.77
CA TRP A 250 -1.01 -5.72 -19.34
C TRP A 250 -2.23 -6.17 -18.52
N GLY A 251 -3.44 -6.11 -19.10
CA GLY A 251 -4.68 -6.47 -18.42
C GLY A 251 -4.78 -7.93 -17.98
N VAL A 252 -4.00 -8.82 -18.59
CA VAL A 252 -3.97 -10.25 -18.28
C VAL A 252 -2.79 -10.65 -17.40
N LYS A 253 -2.02 -9.69 -16.86
CA LYS A 253 -0.79 -9.95 -16.11
C LYS A 253 -0.73 -9.23 -14.76
N ASN A 254 -0.26 -9.96 -13.75
CA ASN A 254 0.19 -9.45 -12.47
C ASN A 254 1.71 -9.33 -12.44
N ASN A 255 2.21 -8.24 -11.85
CA ASN A 255 3.62 -8.07 -11.54
C ASN A 255 3.90 -8.71 -10.19
N ILE A 256 4.87 -9.62 -10.13
CA ILE A 256 5.38 -10.25 -8.91
C ILE A 256 6.80 -9.75 -8.70
N ILE A 257 7.07 -9.18 -7.54
CA ILE A 257 8.42 -8.77 -7.15
C ILE A 257 8.96 -9.79 -6.15
N GLU A 258 10.10 -10.38 -6.46
CA GLU A 258 10.76 -11.39 -5.66
C GLU A 258 12.17 -10.92 -5.28
N ARG A 259 12.58 -11.22 -4.05
CA ARG A 259 13.95 -10.95 -3.59
C ARG A 259 14.86 -12.10 -4.02
N ASP A 260 15.89 -11.79 -4.81
CA ASP A 260 16.96 -12.72 -5.19
C ASP A 260 18.31 -12.17 -4.67
N GLY A 261 18.77 -12.73 -3.55
CA GLY A 261 19.88 -12.17 -2.78
C GLY A 261 19.55 -10.76 -2.27
N GLU A 262 20.39 -9.78 -2.62
CA GLU A 262 20.18 -8.36 -2.28
C GLU A 262 19.32 -7.60 -3.31
N ALA A 263 19.04 -8.21 -4.47
CA ALA A 263 18.32 -7.56 -5.56
C ALA A 263 16.83 -7.92 -5.55
N MET A 264 15.99 -6.97 -5.94
CA MET A 264 14.57 -7.22 -6.22
C MET A 264 14.38 -7.44 -7.72
N ARG A 265 13.73 -8.53 -8.08
CA ARG A 265 13.48 -8.91 -9.48
C ARG A 265 11.99 -8.91 -9.77
N LEU A 266 11.64 -8.41 -10.95
CA LEU A 266 10.29 -8.48 -11.47
C LEU A 266 10.10 -9.77 -12.28
N ARG A 267 9.00 -10.45 -12.00
CA ARG A 267 8.44 -11.51 -12.84
C ARG A 267 6.98 -11.19 -13.12
N GLN A 268 6.47 -11.68 -14.25
CA GLN A 268 5.05 -11.54 -14.60
C GLN A 268 4.36 -12.89 -14.52
N GLU A 269 3.17 -12.90 -13.95
CA GLU A 269 2.26 -14.05 -13.98
C GLU A 269 0.96 -13.66 -14.66
N ASN A 270 0.35 -14.61 -15.38
CA ASN A 270 -0.99 -14.39 -15.90
C ASN A 270 -1.99 -14.30 -14.73
N VAL A 271 -2.97 -13.42 -14.88
CA VAL A 271 -4.11 -13.36 -13.96
C VAL A 271 -4.86 -14.70 -14.05
N PRO A 272 -5.14 -15.37 -12.92
CA PRO A 272 -5.88 -16.64 -12.93
C PRO A 272 -7.22 -16.48 -13.64
N GLU A 273 -7.64 -17.52 -14.37
CA GLU A 273 -8.97 -17.54 -14.95
C GLU A 273 -10.02 -17.51 -13.84
N MET A 274 -11.05 -16.71 -14.06
CA MET A 274 -12.18 -16.66 -13.17
C MET A 274 -12.92 -18.01 -13.17
N PRO A 275 -13.14 -18.63 -12.00
CA PRO A 275 -13.94 -19.84 -11.87
C PRO A 275 -15.34 -19.69 -12.47
N ASP A 276 -15.84 -20.74 -13.13
CA ASP A 276 -17.14 -20.73 -13.82
C ASP A 276 -18.33 -20.27 -12.97
N PRO A 277 -18.44 -20.63 -11.67
CA PRO A 277 -19.52 -20.14 -10.83
C PRO A 277 -19.52 -18.61 -10.70
N LEU A 278 -18.34 -18.00 -10.55
CA LEU A 278 -18.20 -16.54 -10.46
C LEU A 278 -18.45 -15.86 -11.80
N ARG A 279 -18.01 -16.50 -12.89
CA ARG A 279 -18.26 -16.03 -14.26
C ARG A 279 -19.75 -15.95 -14.56
N SER A 280 -20.51 -16.94 -14.10
CA SER A 280 -21.96 -17.02 -14.27
C SER A 280 -22.68 -15.90 -13.51
N LEU A 281 -22.32 -15.68 -12.23
CA LEU A 281 -22.88 -14.59 -11.41
C LEU A 281 -22.66 -13.20 -12.04
N LEU A 282 -21.46 -12.94 -12.58
CA LEU A 282 -21.18 -11.66 -13.25
C LEU A 282 -21.89 -11.52 -14.60
N ALA A 283 -22.14 -12.63 -15.31
CA ALA A 283 -22.92 -12.62 -16.54
C ALA A 283 -24.40 -12.30 -16.25
N GLU A 284 -24.95 -12.85 -15.18
CA GLU A 284 -26.30 -12.56 -14.70
C GLU A 284 -26.46 -11.09 -14.28
N GLU A 285 -25.53 -10.54 -13.49
CA GLU A 285 -25.55 -9.11 -13.10
C GLU A 285 -25.44 -8.16 -14.31
N LYS A 286 -24.57 -8.47 -15.29
CA LYS A 286 -24.50 -7.68 -16.53
C LYS A 286 -25.80 -7.74 -17.33
N GLY A 287 -26.47 -8.89 -17.34
CA GLY A 287 -27.79 -9.07 -17.94
C GLY A 287 -28.89 -8.29 -17.23
N GLU A 288 -28.87 -8.22 -15.90
CA GLU A 288 -29.83 -7.43 -15.12
C GLU A 288 -29.59 -5.93 -15.22
N THR A 289 -28.32 -5.49 -15.25
CA THR A 289 -27.95 -4.07 -15.40
C THR A 289 -28.36 -3.57 -16.80
N ALA A 290 -28.19 -4.38 -17.84
CA ALA A 290 -28.63 -4.06 -19.20
C ALA A 290 -30.16 -4.04 -19.38
N ARG A 291 -30.93 -4.66 -18.48
CA ARG A 291 -32.41 -4.59 -18.47
C ARG A 291 -32.98 -3.42 -17.66
N ARG A 292 -32.15 -2.76 -16.86
CA ARG A 292 -32.54 -1.62 -16.00
C ARG A 292 -32.06 -0.25 -16.52
N GLY A 293 -31.30 -0.21 -17.61
CA GLY A 293 -30.91 1.01 -18.34
C GLY A 293 -31.74 1.18 -19.60
#